data_AF-A0A6S6S2K2-F1
#
_entry.id   AF-A0A6S6S2K2-F1
#
_cell.length_a   1.000
_cell.length_b   1.000
_cell.length_c   1.000
_cell.angle_alpha   90.00
_cell.angle_beta   90.00
_cell.angle_gamma   90.00
#
_symmetry.space_group_name_H-M   'P 1'
#
loop_
_entity.id
_entity.type
_entity.pdbx_description
1 polymer ?
#
loop_
_entity_poly.entity_id
_entity_poly.type
_entity_poly.pdbx_seq_one_letter_code
_entity_poly.pdbx_strand_id
1 'polypeptide(L)'
;MFANDSKHFAGIAKRLNFDDIIYMSYSIDFRCKVIFTMGEEELSIRETAKQFRIDSASVSRWINQIEPKASTTRQRKIDKSELIKDVEQYPDAYQKERAERFGVFQKAIWQAL
;
A
#
# COMPACT_ATOMS: atom_id res chain seq x y z
N MET A 1 0.79 28.39 17.97
CA MET A 1 -0.63 28.26 18.35
C MET A 1 -1.19 27.03 17.65
N PHE A 2 -0.86 25.83 18.12
CA PHE A 2 -1.39 24.57 17.60
C PHE A 2 -1.75 23.67 18.78
N ALA A 3 -2.75 24.12 19.53
CA ALA A 3 -3.36 23.36 20.63
C ALA A 3 -4.76 23.00 20.18
N ASN A 4 -4.90 21.86 19.50
CA ASN A 4 -6.10 21.03 19.39
C ASN A 4 -5.89 20.10 18.20
N ASP A 5 -5.49 18.85 18.44
CA ASP A 5 -5.74 17.76 17.49
C ASP A 5 -5.45 16.35 18.07
N SER A 6 -5.08 16.23 19.35
CA SER A 6 -4.83 14.93 19.98
C SER A 6 -6.02 13.96 19.97
N LYS A 7 -7.26 14.48 19.87
CA LYS A 7 -8.49 13.67 19.84
C LYS A 7 -8.86 13.18 18.43
N HIS A 8 -8.37 13.85 17.38
CA HIS A 8 -8.66 13.47 15.99
C HIS A 8 -7.90 12.20 15.59
N PHE A 9 -6.65 12.05 16.06
CA PHE A 9 -5.80 10.90 15.73
C PHE A 9 -6.25 9.59 16.41
N ALA A 10 -6.82 9.65 17.61
CA ALA A 10 -7.26 8.46 18.35
C ALA A 10 -8.46 7.73 17.71
N GLY A 11 -9.27 8.43 16.91
CA GLY A 11 -10.43 7.84 16.21
C GLY A 11 -10.07 7.02 14.97
N ILE A 12 -8.93 7.30 14.35
CA ILE A 12 -8.49 6.66 13.09
C ILE A 12 -7.88 5.28 13.34
N ALA A 13 -7.25 5.08 14.50
CA ALA A 13 -6.55 3.85 14.86
C ALA A 13 -7.44 2.59 15.04
N LYS A 14 -8.78 2.72 15.00
CA LYS A 14 -9.71 1.61 15.29
C LYS A 14 -10.27 0.87 14.08
N ARG A 15 -9.79 1.07 12.83
CA ARG A 15 -10.48 0.48 11.67
C ARG A 15 -9.69 -0.31 10.64
N LEU A 16 -8.40 -0.59 10.81
CA LEU A 16 -7.68 -1.39 9.81
C LEU A 16 -6.81 -2.44 10.49
N ASN A 17 -7.36 -3.66 10.57
CA ASN A 17 -6.57 -4.89 10.69
C ASN A 17 -5.70 -4.97 9.43
N PHE A 18 -4.53 -4.35 9.49
CA PHE A 18 -3.54 -4.23 8.42
C PHE A 18 -2.23 -4.93 8.84
N ASP A 19 -2.34 -5.94 9.70
CA ASP A 19 -1.18 -6.64 10.26
C ASP A 19 -0.46 -7.52 9.22
N ASP A 20 -1.11 -7.85 8.09
CA ASP A 20 -0.59 -8.79 7.08
C ASP A 20 0.31 -8.18 5.99
N ILE A 21 0.52 -6.86 5.95
CA ILE A 21 1.42 -6.20 4.95
C ILE A 21 2.80 -5.87 5.56
N ILE A 22 3.01 -6.18 6.84
CA ILE A 22 4.11 -5.65 7.67
C ILE A 22 5.22 -6.68 7.92
N TYR A 23 5.58 -7.54 6.95
CA TYR A 23 6.67 -8.50 7.22
C TYR A 23 8.10 -7.90 7.07
N MET A 24 8.28 -6.68 6.56
CA MET A 24 9.60 -6.00 6.52
C MET A 24 9.56 -4.47 6.72
N SER A 25 8.40 -3.90 7.02
CA SER A 25 8.22 -2.44 7.13
C SER A 25 7.92 -2.09 8.59
N TYR A 26 8.43 -0.96 9.07
CA TYR A 26 8.08 -0.45 10.41
C TYR A 26 6.57 -0.16 10.51
N SER A 27 5.94 -0.52 11.62
CA SER A 27 4.51 -0.27 11.87
C SER A 27 4.18 1.22 11.89
N ILE A 28 2.94 1.59 11.54
CA ILE A 28 2.51 3.00 11.50
C ILE A 28 2.68 3.65 12.87
N ASP A 29 2.31 2.94 13.95
CA ASP A 29 2.45 3.44 15.32
C ASP A 29 3.90 3.79 15.67
N PHE A 30 4.85 2.95 15.24
CA PHE A 30 6.27 3.21 15.46
C PHE A 30 6.74 4.45 14.70
N ARG A 31 6.32 4.62 13.44
CA ARG A 31 6.65 5.81 12.64
C ARG A 31 6.12 7.08 13.28
N CYS A 32 4.86 7.05 13.74
CA CYS A 32 4.22 8.16 14.44
C CYS A 32 4.98 8.51 15.72
N LYS A 33 5.37 7.48 16.51
CA LYS A 33 6.15 7.69 17.74
C LYS A 33 7.49 8.37 17.46
N VAL A 34 8.21 7.95 16.43
CA VAL A 34 9.52 8.52 16.06
C VAL A 34 9.38 10.00 15.64
N ILE A 35 8.36 10.34 14.86
CA ILE A 35 8.11 11.72 14.44
C ILE A 35 7.70 12.58 15.64
N PHE A 36 6.87 12.05 16.53
CA PHE A 36 6.43 12.74 17.73
C PHE A 36 7.61 13.08 18.63
N THR A 37 8.48 12.11 18.95
CA THR A 37 9.68 12.35 19.77
C THR A 37 10.66 13.32 19.12
N MET A 38 10.78 13.31 17.78
CA MET A 38 11.61 14.28 17.06
C MET A 38 11.10 15.72 17.21
N GLY A 39 9.77 15.90 17.20
CA GLY A 39 9.14 17.22 17.40
C GLY A 39 9.19 17.69 18.84
N GLU A 40 9.06 16.79 19.83
CA GLU A 40 9.15 17.14 21.25
C GLU A 40 10.59 17.48 21.69
N GLU A 41 11.58 16.74 21.21
CA GLU A 41 12.98 16.90 21.61
C GLU A 41 13.77 17.86 20.67
N GLU A 42 13.12 18.44 19.66
CA GLU A 42 13.72 19.29 18.60
C GLU A 42 14.99 18.69 17.96
N LEU A 43 15.03 17.36 17.83
CA LEU A 43 16.20 16.61 17.37
C LEU A 43 16.39 16.67 15.85
N SER A 44 17.65 16.61 15.42
CA SER A 44 17.96 16.42 14.01
C SER A 44 17.60 15.00 13.54
N ILE A 45 17.26 14.85 12.26
CA ILE A 45 16.97 13.55 11.61
C ILE A 45 18.05 12.49 11.94
N ARG A 46 19.33 12.89 11.97
CA ARG A 46 20.44 11.98 12.28
C ARG A 46 20.50 11.56 13.74
N GLU A 47 20.11 12.44 14.65
CA GLU A 47 20.09 12.18 16.09
C GLU A 47 18.94 11.26 16.45
N THR A 48 17.74 11.54 15.93
CA THR A 48 16.57 10.67 16.01
C THR A 48 16.89 9.28 15.44
N ALA A 49 17.53 9.22 14.27
CA ALA A 49 17.93 7.95 13.66
C ALA A 49 18.90 7.15 14.57
N LYS A 50 19.86 7.82 15.23
CA LYS A 50 20.75 7.19 16.21
C LYS A 50 20.00 6.68 17.45
N GLN A 51 19.10 7.49 18.00
CA GLN A 51 18.31 7.17 19.20
C GLN A 51 17.45 5.92 19.00
N PHE A 52 16.76 5.84 17.85
CA PHE A 52 15.91 4.71 17.49
C PHE A 52 16.65 3.58 16.75
N ARG A 53 17.96 3.72 16.51
CA ARG A 53 18.80 2.78 15.76
C ARG A 53 18.23 2.41 14.38
N ILE A 54 17.65 3.39 13.72
CA ILE A 54 17.07 3.29 12.38
C ILE A 54 17.92 4.05 11.37
N ASP A 55 17.74 3.75 10.10
CA ASP A 55 18.43 4.49 9.05
C ASP A 55 17.85 5.91 8.90
N SER A 56 18.74 6.89 8.72
CA SER A 56 18.36 8.30 8.54
C SER A 56 17.45 8.53 7.34
N ALA A 57 17.60 7.76 6.25
CA ALA A 57 16.72 7.89 5.10
C ALA A 57 15.30 7.40 5.41
N SER A 58 15.12 6.48 6.37
CA SER A 58 13.80 6.02 6.81
C SER A 58 13.04 7.13 7.55
N VAL A 59 13.72 7.84 8.44
CA VAL A 59 13.14 9.01 9.14
C VAL A 59 12.75 10.10 8.15
N SER A 60 13.63 10.44 7.20
CA SER A 60 13.33 11.40 6.13
C SER A 60 12.13 10.97 5.27
N ARG A 61 11.96 9.68 5.00
CA ARG A 61 10.79 9.16 4.27
C ARG A 61 9.51 9.35 5.07
N TRP A 62 9.52 9.10 6.38
CA TRP A 62 8.33 9.22 7.21
C TRP A 62 7.88 10.66 7.44
N ILE A 63 8.81 11.61 7.50
CA ILE A 63 8.49 13.05 7.53
C ILE A 63 7.67 13.45 6.30
N ASN A 64 8.02 12.91 5.13
CA ASN A 64 7.30 13.18 3.88
C ASN A 64 6.00 12.36 3.76
N GLN A 65 6.02 11.10 4.20
CA GLN A 65 4.89 10.20 4.11
C GLN A 65 4.92 9.15 5.22
N ILE A 66 4.01 9.29 6.18
CA ILE A 66 3.89 8.37 7.33
C ILE A 66 3.27 7.04 6.89
N GLU A 67 2.21 7.10 6.09
CA GLU A 67 1.52 5.91 5.63
C GLU A 67 2.33 5.15 4.58
N PRO A 68 2.34 3.80 4.61
CA PRO A 68 2.96 3.02 3.56
C PRO A 68 2.29 3.34 2.23
N LYS A 69 3.10 3.50 1.18
CA LYS A 69 2.58 3.67 -0.18
C LYS A 69 1.74 2.44 -0.55
N ALA A 70 0.46 2.66 -0.84
CA ALA A 70 -0.40 1.60 -1.33
C ALA A 70 0.21 0.95 -2.57
N SER A 71 0.43 -0.37 -2.53
CA SER A 71 0.84 -1.12 -3.70
C SER A 71 -0.33 -1.18 -4.67
N THR A 72 -0.22 -0.53 -5.82
CA THR A 72 -1.19 -0.71 -6.89
C THR A 72 -0.94 -2.04 -7.58
N THR A 73 -2.03 -2.73 -7.97
CA THR A 73 -1.89 -3.92 -8.79
C THR A 73 -1.38 -3.49 -10.17
N ARG A 74 -0.37 -4.20 -10.70
CA ARG A 74 0.14 -3.97 -12.05
C ARG A 74 -0.97 -4.15 -13.08
N GLN A 75 -1.18 -3.13 -13.91
CA GLN A 75 -2.08 -3.22 -15.06
C GLN A 75 -1.48 -4.20 -16.08
N ARG A 76 -2.22 -5.27 -16.40
CA ARG A 76 -1.83 -6.27 -17.41
C ARG A 76 -2.48 -5.92 -18.75
N LYS A 77 -2.13 -6.68 -19.79
CA LYS A 77 -2.70 -6.48 -21.15
C LYS A 77 -4.20 -6.74 -21.24
N ILE A 78 -4.77 -7.51 -20.30
CA ILE A 78 -6.19 -7.85 -20.27
C ILE A 78 -6.85 -6.97 -19.20
N ASP A 79 -7.90 -6.23 -19.59
CA ASP A 79 -8.77 -5.60 -18.61
C ASP A 79 -9.67 -6.66 -17.96
N LYS A 80 -9.64 -6.72 -16.63
CA LYS A 80 -10.47 -7.65 -15.84
C LYS A 80 -11.95 -7.36 -16.02
N SER A 81 -12.32 -6.08 -16.19
CA SER A 81 -13.72 -5.70 -16.31
C SER A 81 -14.33 -6.21 -17.62
N GLU A 82 -13.58 -6.14 -18.72
CA GLU A 82 -13.96 -6.68 -20.01
C GLU A 82 -13.96 -8.21 -20.01
N LEU A 83 -12.97 -8.84 -19.35
CA LEU A 83 -12.93 -10.30 -19.23
C LEU A 83 -14.15 -10.86 -18.48
N ILE A 84 -14.59 -10.21 -17.40
CA ILE A 84 -15.79 -10.64 -16.65
C ILE A 84 -17.02 -10.59 -17.57
N LYS A 85 -17.20 -9.51 -18.34
CA LYS A 85 -18.31 -9.40 -19.30
C LYS A 85 -18.27 -10.48 -20.38
N ASP A 86 -17.09 -10.81 -20.91
CA ASP A 86 -16.93 -11.89 -21.90
C ASP A 86 -17.25 -13.27 -21.30
N VAL A 87 -16.95 -13.50 -20.01
CA VAL A 87 -17.34 -14.72 -19.28
C VAL A 87 -18.84 -14.81 -19.09
N GLU A 88 -19.50 -13.71 -18.71
CA GLU A 88 -20.96 -13.65 -18.57
C GLU A 88 -21.69 -13.85 -19.90
N GLN A 89 -21.16 -13.26 -20.98
CA GLN A 89 -21.78 -13.35 -22.31
C GLN A 89 -21.59 -14.73 -22.96
N TYR A 90 -20.45 -15.37 -22.72
CA TYR A 90 -20.10 -16.65 -23.31
C TYR A 90 -19.59 -17.62 -22.25
N PRO A 91 -20.43 -18.20 -21.38
CA PRO A 91 -19.97 -19.06 -20.28
C PRO A 91 -19.19 -20.29 -20.78
N ASP A 92 -19.63 -20.88 -21.90
CA ASP A 92 -19.06 -22.11 -22.46
C ASP A 92 -17.86 -21.86 -23.41
N ALA A 93 -17.45 -20.61 -23.63
CA ALA A 93 -16.36 -20.30 -24.54
C ALA A 93 -15.01 -20.79 -24.01
N TYR A 94 -14.25 -21.44 -24.90
CA TYR A 94 -12.93 -21.94 -24.57
C TYR A 94 -11.92 -20.81 -24.41
N GLN A 95 -10.89 -21.03 -23.60
CA GLN A 95 -9.83 -20.03 -23.37
C GLN A 95 -9.15 -19.56 -24.67
N LYS A 96 -9.05 -20.43 -25.68
CA LYS A 96 -8.50 -20.09 -27.00
C LYS A 96 -9.37 -19.05 -27.72
N GLU A 97 -10.69 -19.25 -27.73
CA GLU A 97 -11.65 -18.34 -28.38
C GLU A 97 -11.65 -16.98 -27.68
N ARG A 98 -11.60 -16.98 -26.34
CA ARG A 98 -11.45 -15.73 -25.56
C ARG A 98 -10.15 -15.03 -25.91
N ALA A 99 -9.05 -15.78 -25.98
CA ALA A 99 -7.73 -15.23 -26.32
C ALA A 99 -7.70 -14.59 -27.71
N GLU A 100 -8.40 -15.17 -28.69
CA GLU A 100 -8.58 -14.59 -30.02
C GLU A 100 -9.35 -13.26 -29.97
N ARG A 101 -10.44 -13.16 -29.19
CA ARG A 101 -11.21 -11.91 -29.00
C ARG A 101 -10.38 -10.79 -28.36
N PHE A 102 -9.58 -11.14 -27.34
CA PHE A 102 -8.73 -10.19 -26.63
C PHE A 102 -7.37 -9.95 -27.31
N GLY A 103 -7.06 -10.67 -28.41
CA GLY A 103 -5.77 -10.55 -29.10
C GLY A 103 -4.56 -10.95 -28.24
N VAL A 104 -4.75 -11.88 -27.30
CA VAL A 104 -3.72 -12.34 -26.34
C VAL A 104 -3.40 -13.83 -26.53
N PHE A 105 -2.36 -14.31 -25.88
CA PHE A 105 -2.10 -15.76 -25.81
C PHE A 105 -3.07 -16.43 -24.84
N GLN A 106 -3.46 -17.69 -25.13
CA GLN A 106 -4.32 -18.50 -24.27
C GLN A 106 -3.86 -18.53 -22.80
N LYS A 107 -2.54 -18.63 -22.57
CA LYS A 107 -1.97 -18.62 -21.22
C LYS A 107 -2.28 -17.35 -20.43
N ALA A 108 -2.44 -16.20 -21.10
CA ALA A 108 -2.81 -14.95 -20.45
C ALA A 108 -4.26 -14.99 -19.94
N ILE A 109 -5.17 -15.63 -20.67
CA ILE A 109 -6.55 -15.88 -20.22
C ILE A 109 -6.57 -16.86 -19.05
N TRP A 110 -5.80 -17.95 -19.12
CA TRP A 110 -5.68 -18.91 -18.00
C TRP A 110 -5.14 -18.27 -16.70
N GLN A 111 -4.25 -17.28 -16.80
CA GLN A 111 -3.75 -16.53 -15.64
C GLN A 111 -4.73 -15.47 -15.11
N ALA A 112 -5.75 -15.12 -15.89
CA ALA A 112 -6.67 -14.03 -15.60
C ALA A 112 -8.04 -14.51 -15.09
N LEU A 113 -8.47 -15.71 -15.51
CA LEU A 113 -9.59 -16.46 -14.94
C LEU A 113 -9.20 -17.08 -13.60
#